data_AF-A0A820PJ08-F1
#
_entry.id   AF-A0A820PJ08-F1
#
_cell.length_a   1.000
_cell.length_b   1.000
_cell.length_c   1.000
_cell.angle_alpha   90.00
_cell.angle_beta   90.00
_cell.angle_gamma   90.00
#
_symmetry.space_group_name_H-M   'P 1'
#
loop_
_entity.id
_entity.type
_entity.pdbx_description
1 polymer ?
#
loop_
_entity_poly.entity_id
_entity_poly.type
_entity_poly.pdbx_seq_one_letter_code
_entity_poly.pdbx_strand_id
1 'polypeptide(L)'
;MYADMRWGIQTEPANNNGEVATCLKEIELCKKYSVATNFVVLLSHRYGSRPIPAQIRASLFELLKDTVVNELNELKDGDLLTEWYKLDTNCMPPAYILQNISSILPNFFIKSKN
;
A
#
# COMPACT_ATOMS: atom_id res chain seq x y z
N MET A 1 18.39 20.53 0.63
CA MET A 1 18.68 19.10 0.46
C MET A 1 17.69 18.55 -0.57
N TYR A 2 18.16 17.71 -1.50
CA TYR A 2 17.30 17.00 -2.46
C TYR A 2 17.28 15.53 -2.07
N ALA A 3 16.10 14.91 -2.12
CA ALA A 3 15.88 13.49 -1.85
C ALA A 3 15.20 12.85 -3.07
N ASP A 4 15.80 11.79 -3.60
CA ASP A 4 15.17 10.95 -4.63
C ASP A 4 14.44 9.80 -3.93
N MET A 5 13.11 9.79 -4.08
CA MET A 5 12.22 8.83 -3.44
C MET A 5 12.31 7.41 -4.01
N ARG A 6 13.09 7.16 -5.07
CA ARG A 6 13.36 5.82 -5.61
C ARG A 6 14.77 5.34 -5.33
N TRP A 7 15.65 6.22 -4.86
CA TRP A 7 17.04 5.88 -4.59
C TRP A 7 17.14 5.03 -3.32
N GLY A 8 17.65 3.80 -3.44
CA GLY A 8 17.84 2.89 -2.31
C GLY A 8 16.59 2.13 -1.85
N ILE A 9 15.45 2.28 -2.53
CA ILE A 9 14.31 1.36 -2.35
C ILE A 9 14.64 0.06 -3.10
N GLN A 10 14.69 -1.06 -2.38
CA GLN A 10 14.90 -2.37 -2.99
C GLN A 10 13.71 -2.70 -3.90
N THR A 11 13.99 -3.03 -5.16
CA THR A 11 12.98 -3.42 -6.16
C THR A 11 12.68 -4.93 -6.15
N GLU A 12 13.26 -5.68 -5.20
CA GLU A 12 12.82 -7.06 -4.95
C GLU A 12 11.32 -7.06 -4.66
N PRO A 13 10.56 -8.13 -4.98
CA PRO A 13 9.12 -8.06 -4.82
C PRO A 13 8.85 -7.81 -3.34
N ALA A 14 8.36 -6.61 -3.04
CA ALA A 14 8.27 -6.16 -1.68
C ALA A 14 7.18 -7.00 -1.03
N ASN A 15 7.57 -8.03 -0.29
CA ASN A 15 6.66 -8.83 0.54
C ASN A 15 5.80 -7.93 1.44
N ASN A 16 6.32 -6.72 1.71
CA ASN A 16 5.68 -5.64 2.43
C ASN A 16 5.19 -4.53 1.49
N ASN A 17 3.90 -4.19 1.57
CA ASN A 17 3.26 -3.15 0.75
C ASN A 17 3.57 -1.71 1.22
N GLY A 18 4.69 -1.52 1.93
CA GLY A 18 5.02 -0.29 2.67
C GLY A 18 5.78 0.80 1.89
N GLU A 19 6.09 0.59 0.61
CA GLU A 19 6.94 1.50 -0.18
C GLU A 19 6.39 2.94 -0.21
N VAL A 20 5.09 3.09 -0.43
CA VAL A 20 4.42 4.40 -0.44
C VAL A 20 4.51 5.07 0.92
N ALA A 21 4.33 4.31 2.01
CA ALA A 21 4.40 4.84 3.37
C ALA A 21 5.81 5.37 3.68
N THR A 22 6.86 4.68 3.22
CA THR A 22 8.25 5.14 3.35
C THR A 22 8.48 6.45 2.59
N CYS A 23 8.03 6.54 1.35
CA CYS A 23 8.13 7.76 0.54
C CYS A 23 7.39 8.94 1.20
N LEU A 24 6.16 8.73 1.67
CA LEU A 24 5.38 9.76 2.37
C LEU A 24 6.07 10.21 3.67
N LYS A 25 6.65 9.27 4.43
CA LYS A 25 7.41 9.59 5.64
C LYS A 25 8.62 10.47 5.32
N GLU A 26 9.34 10.18 4.24
CA GLU A 26 10.49 10.99 3.81
C GLU A 26 10.08 12.41 3.39
N ILE A 27 8.93 12.56 2.72
CA ILE A 27 8.34 13.88 2.42
C ILE A 27 8.08 14.66 3.72
N GLU A 28 7.49 14.03 4.72
CA GLU A 28 7.22 14.65 6.01
C GLU A 28 8.50 15.01 6.78
N LEU A 29 9.55 14.19 6.69
CA LEU A 29 10.86 14.52 7.25
C LEU A 29 11.49 15.72 6.54
N CYS A 30 11.49 15.74 5.21
CA CYS A 30 11.97 16.88 4.42
C CYS A 30 11.23 18.17 4.81
N LYS A 31 9.91 18.10 4.97
CA LYS A 31 9.10 19.23 5.42
C LYS A 31 9.50 19.72 6.80
N LYS A 32 9.67 18.80 7.76
CA LYS A 32 9.97 19.11 9.16
C LYS A 32 11.34 19.78 9.32
N TYR A 33 12.34 19.36 8.55
CA TYR A 33 13.71 19.88 8.67
C TYR A 33 14.02 21.05 7.72
N SER A 34 13.14 21.37 6.78
CA SER A 34 13.32 22.53 5.90
C SER A 34 13.01 23.83 6.64
N VAL A 35 13.85 24.85 6.42
CA VAL A 35 13.84 26.10 7.19
C VAL A 35 12.77 27.09 6.73
N ALA A 36 12.27 26.98 5.49
CA ALA A 36 11.34 27.98 4.94
C ALA A 36 10.31 27.41 3.94
N THR A 37 10.78 26.84 2.83
CA THR A 37 9.90 26.39 1.73
C THR A 37 10.28 24.99 1.27
N ASN A 38 9.27 24.17 1.01
CA ASN A 38 9.42 22.83 0.46
C ASN A 38 8.86 22.81 -0.96
N PHE A 39 9.66 22.35 -1.92
CA PHE A 39 9.24 22.17 -3.31
C PHE A 39 9.14 20.68 -3.60
N VAL A 40 7.99 20.25 -4.15
CA VAL A 40 7.78 18.89 -4.66
C VAL A 40 7.71 18.97 -6.18
N VAL A 41 8.54 18.16 -6.86
CA VAL A 41 8.55 18.09 -8.32
C VAL A 41 8.17 16.68 -8.74
N LEU A 42 7.08 16.56 -9.52
CA LEU A 42 6.64 15.31 -10.11
C LEU A 42 7.27 15.15 -11.49
N LEU A 43 8.34 14.35 -11.57
CA LEU A 43 9.12 14.13 -12.79
C LEU A 43 8.68 12.83 -13.47
N SER A 44 7.63 12.85 -14.28
CA SER A 44 7.28 11.76 -15.23
C SER A 44 6.07 12.14 -16.10
N HIS A 45 6.08 11.73 -17.37
CA HIS A 45 4.90 11.77 -18.26
C HIS A 45 4.12 10.43 -18.28
N ARG A 46 4.71 9.36 -17.73
CA ARG A 46 4.06 8.05 -17.65
C ARG A 46 3.43 7.85 -16.28
N TYR A 47 2.21 7.32 -16.26
CA TYR A 47 1.62 6.77 -15.06
C TYR A 47 2.54 5.66 -14.54
N GLY A 48 3.11 5.87 -13.35
CA GLY A 48 3.93 4.86 -12.68
C GLY A 48 3.07 3.71 -12.14
N SER A 49 3.70 2.80 -11.40
CA SER A 49 2.97 1.76 -10.66
C SER A 49 1.95 2.40 -9.73
N ARG A 50 0.73 1.83 -9.69
CA ARG A 50 -0.31 2.19 -8.72
C ARG A 50 -0.38 1.08 -7.68
N PRO A 51 0.42 1.16 -6.60
CA PRO A 51 0.40 0.14 -5.57
C PRO A 51 -0.95 0.11 -4.87
N ILE A 52 -1.35 -1.08 -4.46
CA ILE A 52 -2.57 -1.30 -3.70
C ILE A 52 -2.38 -0.69 -2.29
N PRO A 53 -3.39 -0.01 -1.71
CA PRO A 53 -3.24 0.61 -0.39
C PRO A 53 -2.93 -0.43 0.69
N ALA A 54 -1.84 -0.25 1.43
CA ALA A 54 -1.49 -1.13 2.55
C ALA A 54 -2.48 -1.06 3.72
N GLN A 55 -3.19 0.07 3.85
CA GLN A 55 -4.17 0.32 4.90
C GLN A 55 -5.40 1.02 4.32
N ILE A 56 -6.58 0.55 4.71
CA ILE A 56 -7.87 1.14 4.34
C ILE A 56 -8.68 1.32 5.63
N ARG A 57 -9.27 2.50 5.84
CA ARG A 57 -10.14 2.74 7.00
C ARG A 57 -11.28 1.72 7.02
N ALA A 58 -11.61 1.19 8.20
CA ALA A 58 -12.66 0.18 8.34
C ALA A 58 -13.99 0.58 7.68
N SER A 59 -14.44 1.81 7.93
CA SER A 59 -15.68 2.33 7.31
C SER A 59 -15.65 2.34 5.79
N LEU A 60 -14.49 2.61 5.18
CA LEU A 60 -14.34 2.64 3.73
C LEU A 60 -14.22 1.22 3.17
N PHE A 61 -13.52 0.34 3.87
CA PHE A 61 -13.37 -1.06 3.45
C PHE A 61 -14.70 -1.79 3.43
N GLU A 62 -15.53 -1.62 4.47
CA GLU A 62 -16.86 -2.25 4.50
C GLU A 62 -17.75 -1.71 3.37
N LEU A 63 -17.71 -0.40 3.09
CA LEU A 63 -18.43 0.18 1.96
C LEU A 63 -17.97 -0.41 0.62
N LEU A 64 -16.65 -0.54 0.42
CA LEU A 64 -16.09 -1.16 -0.78
C LEU A 64 -16.55 -2.61 -0.91
N LYS A 65 -16.47 -3.40 0.16
CA LYS A 65 -16.92 -4.79 0.17
C LYS A 65 -18.40 -4.90 -0.17
N ASP A 66 -19.23 -4.04 0.43
CA ASP A 66 -20.67 -4.01 0.18
C ASP A 66 -20.98 -3.69 -1.28
N THR A 67 -20.30 -2.72 -1.87
CA THR A 67 -20.47 -2.37 -3.30
C THR A 67 -20.06 -3.53 -4.23
N VAL A 68 -18.95 -4.21 -3.95
CA VAL A 68 -18.47 -5.35 -4.76
C VAL A 68 -19.45 -6.53 -4.68
N VAL A 69 -19.93 -6.83 -3.48
CA VAL A 69 -20.83 -7.97 -3.28
C VAL A 69 -22.25 -7.68 -3.79
N ASN A 70 -22.81 -6.52 -3.47
CA ASN A 70 -24.21 -6.22 -3.73
C ASN A 70 -24.46 -5.54 -5.07
N GLU A 71 -23.61 -4.60 -5.49
CA GLU A 71 -23.83 -3.83 -6.73
C GLU A 71 -23.22 -4.54 -7.94
N LEU A 72 -22.02 -5.10 -7.79
CA LEU A 72 -21.31 -5.79 -8.88
C LEU A 72 -21.61 -7.29 -8.93
N ASN A 73 -22.17 -7.87 -7.87
CA ASN A 73 -22.49 -9.29 -7.74
C ASN A 73 -21.25 -10.20 -7.88
N GLU A 74 -20.07 -9.70 -7.48
CA GLU A 74 -18.78 -10.39 -7.57
C GLU A 74 -18.39 -10.99 -6.21
N LEU A 75 -19.15 -11.99 -5.76
CA LEU A 75 -18.96 -12.64 -4.45
C LEU A 75 -17.52 -13.12 -4.22
N LYS A 76 -16.88 -13.67 -5.25
CA LYS A 76 -15.50 -14.17 -5.18
C LYS A 76 -14.48 -13.06 -4.88
N ASP A 77 -14.73 -11.85 -5.38
CA ASP A 77 -13.82 -10.72 -5.20
C ASP A 77 -14.02 -10.10 -3.81
N GLY A 78 -15.24 -10.12 -3.28
CA GLY A 78 -15.52 -9.79 -1.88
C GLY A 78 -14.83 -10.73 -0.88
N ASP A 79 -14.83 -12.03 -1.17
CA ASP A 79 -14.12 -13.03 -0.38
C ASP A 79 -12.59 -12.80 -0.44
N LEU A 80 -12.06 -12.50 -1.62
CA LEU A 80 -10.65 -12.18 -1.81
C LEU A 80 -10.24 -10.93 -1.00
N LEU A 81 -11.05 -9.88 -0.99
CA LEU A 81 -10.80 -8.70 -0.16
C LEU A 81 -10.66 -9.08 1.32
N THR A 82 -11.54 -9.95 1.84
CA THR A 82 -11.54 -10.38 3.24
C THR A 82 -10.40 -11.35 3.57
N GLU A 83 -9.94 -12.12 2.58
CA GLU A 83 -8.75 -12.97 2.70
C GLU A 83 -7.49 -12.11 2.88
N TRP A 84 -7.30 -11.12 2.01
CA TRP A 84 -6.09 -10.30 1.92
C TRP A 84 -6.03 -9.14 2.92
N TYR A 85 -7.17 -8.62 3.37
CA TYR A 85 -7.21 -7.54 4.35
C TYR A 85 -7.74 -8.01 5.69
N LYS A 86 -7.01 -7.73 6.76
CA LYS A 86 -7.42 -8.07 8.13
C LYS A 86 -7.66 -6.82 8.96
N LEU A 87 -8.76 -6.83 9.72
CA LEU A 87 -9.12 -5.72 10.60
C LEU A 87 -8.12 -5.62 11.75
N ASP A 88 -7.49 -4.46 11.89
CA ASP A 88 -6.73 -4.06 13.05
C ASP A 88 -7.56 -3.07 13.88
N THR A 89 -7.97 -3.51 15.06
CA THR A 89 -8.72 -2.73 16.04
C THR A 89 -7.82 -1.92 16.98
N ASN A 90 -6.50 -2.14 16.95
CA ASN A 90 -5.54 -1.32 17.70
C ASN A 90 -5.30 0.03 17.01
N CYS A 91 -5.56 0.11 15.70
CA CYS A 91 -5.58 1.36 14.97
C CYS A 91 -6.77 2.23 15.41
N MET A 92 -6.52 3.52 15.63
CA MET A 92 -7.55 4.52 15.98
C MET A 92 -7.54 5.63 14.93
N PRO A 93 -8.52 5.67 13.99
CA PRO A 93 -9.67 4.78 13.86
C PRO A 93 -9.30 3.38 13.32
N PRO A 94 -10.15 2.34 13.55
CA PRO A 94 -9.91 0.99 13.06
C PRO A 94 -9.69 0.94 11.55
N ALA A 95 -8.82 0.03 11.12
CA ALA A 95 -8.42 -0.07 9.73
C ALA A 95 -8.16 -1.52 9.31
N TYR A 96 -8.43 -1.82 8.05
CA TYR A 96 -8.04 -3.06 7.42
C TYR A 96 -6.63 -2.94 6.86
N ILE A 97 -5.78 -3.91 7.22
CA ILE A 97 -4.36 -3.98 6.84
C ILE A 97 -4.15 -5.09 5.82
N LEU A 98 -3.53 -4.75 4.70
CA LEU A 98 -3.15 -5.68 3.66
C LEU A 98 -2.08 -6.65 4.19
N GLN A 99 -2.34 -7.95 4.07
CA GLN A 99 -1.40 -8.98 4.49
C GLN A 99 -0.20 -9.08 3.55
N ASN A 100 0.93 -9.53 4.10
CA ASN A 100 2.12 -9.81 3.30
C ASN A 100 1.83 -10.94 2.30
N ILE A 101 2.46 -10.88 1.13
CA ILE A 101 2.22 -11.86 0.06
C ILE A 101 2.56 -13.27 0.55
N SER A 102 3.65 -13.43 1.32
CA SER A 102 4.04 -14.72 1.89
C SER A 102 3.05 -15.29 2.91
N SER A 103 2.19 -14.46 3.52
CA SER A 103 1.20 -14.93 4.50
C SER A 103 0.10 -15.77 3.86
N ILE A 104 -0.22 -15.49 2.59
CA ILE A 104 -1.26 -16.17 1.82
C ILE A 104 -0.63 -17.09 0.77
N LEU A 105 0.49 -16.66 0.17
CA LEU A 105 1.24 -17.39 -0.86
C LEU A 105 2.65 -17.71 -0.36
N PRO A 106 2.84 -18.76 0.47
CA PRO A 106 4.09 -19.04 1.17
C PRO A 106 5.31 -19.29 0.25
N ASN A 107 5.07 -19.67 -1.01
CA ASN A 107 6.13 -19.97 -1.98
C ASN A 107 6.30 -18.90 -3.09
N PHE A 108 5.68 -17.73 -2.94
CA PHE A 108 5.70 -16.68 -3.97
C PHE A 108 7.12 -16.24 -4.38
N PHE A 109 8.05 -16.25 -3.43
CA PHE A 109 9.43 -15.78 -3.64
C PHE A 109 10.42 -16.87 -4.03
N ILE A 110 9.98 -18.13 -4.12
CA ILE A 110 10.87 -19.22 -4.51
C ILE A 110 11.07 -19.15 -6.02
N LYS A 111 12.18 -18.54 -6.46
CA LYS A 111 12.64 -18.64 -7.86
C LYS A 111 12.70 -20.11 -8.25
N SER A 112 11.99 -20.48 -9.32
CA SER A 112 12.23 -21.72 -10.05
C SER A 112 13.72 -21.75 -10.41
N LYS A 113 14.47 -22.65 -9.77
CA LYS A 113 15.79 -23.07 -10.25
C LYS A 113 15.53 -23.91 -11.50
N ASN A 114 15.61 -23.29 -12.67
CA ASN A 114 15.89 -23.98 -13.92
C ASN A 114 17.33 -23.64 -14.32
#